data_AF-A0A8B6XXE3-F1
#
_entry.id   AF-A0A8B6XXE3-F1
#
_cell.length_a   1.000
_cell.length_b   1.000
_cell.length_c   1.000
_cell.angle_alpha   90.00
_cell.angle_beta   90.00
_cell.angle_gamma   90.00
#
_symmetry.space_group_name_H-M   'P 1'
#
loop_
_entity.id
_entity.type
_entity.pdbx_description
1 polymer ?
#
loop_
_entity_poly.entity_id
_entity_poly.type
_entity_poly.pdbx_seq_one_letter_code
_entity_poly.pdbx_strand_id
1 'polypeptide(L)'
;MVNFCAVFGCSSRSKREKGKSFFRLPKVVCNQGNDGKILLKERREKWINATNRVGNYPDILRTRICSDHFITGKPASLFSQNDPDWVPSLNMGHKKFTFEVEKPRERYLRHKNRSLLTSRNDSMSCRNSIINLNPSEYSIIDFQIENFENSESIVSESVTIDCENLVDPSVQTDMTVKNINQIETEFIYKNKLNYNLRANLVKLHVGTIEWFDTDSKVTFYTGLPNLKILYCLFNFLKPLITENENSVLSYFEEFSLTLMRLRLNLFIRDLAYRFETSKSTSSKVFLRWIDIMYFRMKHLIKWPARNELIETMPLCFRKYFETKVAVIIDYLKYS
;
A
#
# COMPACT_ATOMS: atom_id res chain seq x y z
N MET A 1 25.79 -40.93 2.66
CA MET A 1 26.47 -39.61 2.67
C MET A 1 25.95 -38.80 3.86
N VAL A 2 26.79 -38.15 4.67
CA VAL A 2 26.35 -37.34 5.82
C VAL A 2 26.12 -35.91 5.35
N ASN A 3 24.95 -35.33 5.66
CA ASN A 3 24.69 -33.94 5.35
C ASN A 3 25.21 -33.06 6.49
N PHE A 4 26.02 -32.06 6.16
CA PHE A 4 26.53 -31.06 7.10
C PHE A 4 25.80 -29.74 6.86
N CYS A 5 25.53 -28.99 7.93
CA CYS A 5 25.00 -27.63 7.79
C CYS A 5 26.05 -26.69 7.18
N ALA A 6 25.61 -25.87 6.24
CA ALA A 6 26.44 -24.90 5.53
C ALA A 6 26.54 -23.55 6.25
N VAL A 7 25.79 -23.32 7.32
CA VAL A 7 25.86 -22.05 8.05
C VAL A 7 27.17 -21.95 8.83
N PHE A 8 27.78 -20.76 8.82
CA PHE A 8 29.03 -20.50 9.54
C PHE A 8 28.85 -20.75 11.05
N GLY A 9 29.77 -21.50 11.65
CA GLY A 9 29.70 -21.87 13.08
C GLY A 9 28.68 -22.98 13.43
N CYS A 10 27.88 -23.47 12.48
CA CYS A 10 26.93 -24.54 12.73
C CYS A 10 27.58 -25.92 12.55
N SER A 11 27.60 -26.73 13.61
CA SER A 11 28.20 -28.08 13.60
C SER A 11 27.22 -29.23 13.33
N SER A 12 25.94 -28.92 13.04
CA SER A 12 24.86 -29.91 12.85
C SER A 12 25.12 -30.87 11.66
N ARG A 13 24.89 -32.17 11.89
CA ARG A 13 25.11 -33.29 10.96
C ARG A 13 23.94 -34.27 10.97
N SER A 14 23.41 -34.63 9.80
CA SER A 14 22.17 -35.44 9.71
C SER A 14 22.19 -36.80 10.41
N LYS A 15 23.37 -37.40 10.65
CA LYS A 15 23.48 -38.66 11.40
C LYS A 15 23.49 -38.47 12.92
N ARG A 16 23.97 -37.32 13.41
CA ARG A 16 24.08 -37.01 14.84
C ARG A 16 22.76 -36.44 15.35
N GLU A 17 22.21 -35.45 14.65
CA GLU A 17 20.93 -34.83 15.01
C GLU A 17 19.78 -35.43 14.19
N LYS A 18 19.28 -36.59 14.61
CA LYS A 18 18.17 -37.31 13.92
C LYS A 18 16.85 -36.53 13.86
N GLY A 19 16.66 -35.54 14.75
CA GLY A 19 15.47 -34.67 14.76
C GLY A 19 15.55 -33.43 13.87
N LYS A 20 16.69 -33.18 13.21
CA LYS A 20 16.88 -31.98 12.38
C LYS A 20 16.67 -32.27 10.90
N SER A 21 15.90 -31.41 10.24
CA SER A 21 15.74 -31.44 8.79
C SER A 21 16.88 -30.66 8.12
N PHE A 22 17.31 -31.09 6.93
CA PHE A 22 18.39 -30.47 6.17
C PHE A 22 17.90 -30.09 4.77
N PHE A 23 17.77 -28.79 4.51
CA PHE A 23 17.19 -28.24 3.28
C PHE A 23 18.28 -27.90 2.27
N ARG A 24 18.03 -28.21 1.00
CA ARG A 24 18.97 -27.90 -0.10
C ARG A 24 18.90 -26.42 -0.46
N LEU A 25 20.00 -25.84 -0.93
CA LEU A 25 19.90 -24.54 -1.59
C LEU A 25 18.96 -24.63 -2.81
N PRO A 26 18.14 -23.59 -3.07
CA PRO A 26 17.21 -23.59 -4.19
C PRO A 26 17.89 -23.92 -5.53
N LYS A 27 17.35 -24.92 -6.24
CA LYS A 27 17.78 -25.26 -7.61
C LYS A 27 16.99 -24.40 -8.59
N VAL A 28 17.67 -23.57 -9.39
CA VAL A 28 17.04 -22.87 -10.52
C VAL A 28 16.77 -23.91 -11.60
N VAL A 29 15.49 -24.19 -11.86
CA VAL A 29 15.04 -25.14 -12.87
C VAL A 29 14.55 -24.36 -14.08
N CYS A 30 15.04 -24.71 -15.28
CA CYS A 30 14.81 -23.94 -16.51
C CYS A 30 13.40 -24.12 -17.10
N ASN A 31 12.63 -25.09 -16.62
CA ASN A 31 11.36 -25.55 -17.22
C ASN A 31 10.11 -24.97 -16.52
N GLN A 32 10.28 -24.08 -15.55
CA GLN A 32 9.18 -23.36 -14.90
C GLN A 32 9.07 -21.97 -15.54
N GLY A 33 7.85 -21.46 -15.72
CA GLY A 33 7.58 -20.17 -16.36
C GLY A 33 8.48 -19.03 -15.85
N ASN A 34 8.66 -18.00 -16.68
CA ASN A 34 9.66 -16.95 -16.47
C ASN A 34 9.69 -16.37 -15.05
N ASP A 35 8.52 -16.18 -14.43
CA ASP A 35 8.40 -15.61 -13.08
C ASP A 35 8.99 -16.52 -11.99
N GLY A 36 8.70 -17.82 -12.03
CA GLY A 36 9.23 -18.79 -11.05
C GLY A 36 10.75 -18.93 -11.12
N LYS A 37 11.31 -18.79 -12.33
CA LYS A 37 12.77 -18.79 -12.56
C LYS A 37 13.45 -17.57 -11.92
N ILE A 38 12.83 -16.39 -12.04
CA ILE A 38 13.32 -15.15 -11.41
C ILE A 38 13.33 -15.31 -9.89
N LEU A 39 12.21 -15.76 -9.31
CA LEU A 39 12.09 -15.94 -7.86
C LEU A 39 13.07 -16.98 -7.30
N LEU A 40 13.30 -18.09 -8.01
CA LEU A 40 14.28 -19.09 -7.60
C LEU A 40 15.71 -18.55 -7.61
N LYS A 41 16.03 -17.69 -8.59
CA LYS A 41 17.34 -17.06 -8.70
C LYS A 41 17.57 -16.08 -7.56
N GLU A 42 16.60 -15.20 -7.31
CA GLU A 42 16.63 -14.25 -6.19
C GLU A 42 16.73 -14.97 -4.83
N ARG A 43 15.92 -16.02 -4.63
CA ARG A 43 15.94 -16.79 -3.38
C ARG A 43 17.29 -17.42 -3.13
N ARG A 44 17.89 -18.00 -4.18
CA ARG A 44 19.22 -18.60 -4.12
C ARG A 44 20.27 -17.56 -3.72
N GLU A 45 20.27 -16.40 -4.36
CA GLU A 45 21.22 -15.33 -4.05
C GLU A 45 21.09 -14.89 -2.59
N LYS A 46 19.87 -14.72 -2.07
CA LYS A 46 19.67 -14.37 -0.66
C LYS A 46 20.15 -15.47 0.29
N TRP A 47 19.96 -16.75 -0.01
CA TRP A 47 20.48 -17.86 0.82
C TRP A 47 22.01 -17.92 0.83
N ILE A 48 22.64 -17.64 -0.31
CA ILE A 48 24.11 -17.57 -0.43
C ILE A 48 24.65 -16.40 0.38
N ASN A 49 24.00 -15.23 0.29
CA ASN A 49 24.39 -14.05 1.06
C ASN A 49 24.21 -14.28 2.56
N ALA A 50 23.09 -14.89 2.96
CA ALA A 50 22.78 -15.16 4.37
C ALA A 50 23.79 -16.12 5.03
N THR A 51 24.33 -17.06 4.27
CA THR A 51 25.33 -18.03 4.77
C THR A 51 26.74 -17.45 4.87
N ASN A 52 27.02 -16.34 4.17
CA ASN A 52 28.25 -15.54 4.23
C ASN A 52 29.55 -16.37 4.26
N ARG A 53 29.61 -17.46 3.48
CA ARG A 53 30.86 -18.20 3.27
C ARG A 53 31.69 -17.50 2.21
N VAL A 54 32.86 -17.03 2.61
CA VAL A 54 33.87 -16.49 1.69
C VAL A 54 34.53 -17.67 0.99
N GLY A 55 34.27 -17.84 -0.31
CA GLY A 55 34.87 -18.91 -1.12
C GLY A 55 33.81 -19.73 -1.86
N ASN A 56 34.08 -19.96 -3.15
CA ASN A 56 33.23 -20.65 -4.12
C ASN A 56 32.53 -21.88 -3.51
N TYR A 57 31.19 -21.93 -3.56
CA TYR A 57 30.43 -23.14 -3.25
C TYR A 57 30.76 -24.20 -4.30
N PRO A 58 31.55 -25.25 -3.99
CA PRO A 58 31.99 -26.19 -5.01
C PRO A 58 30.85 -27.06 -5.55
N ASP A 59 29.74 -27.18 -4.80
CA ASP A 59 28.52 -27.85 -5.27
C ASP A 59 27.27 -27.29 -4.55
N ILE A 60 26.57 -26.36 -5.21
CA ILE A 60 25.28 -25.79 -4.75
C ILE A 60 24.24 -26.90 -4.51
N LEU A 61 24.30 -28.01 -5.26
CA LEU A 61 23.33 -29.11 -5.18
C LEU A 61 23.51 -29.98 -3.95
N ARG A 62 24.70 -29.99 -3.33
CA ARG A 62 25.01 -30.74 -2.10
C ARG A 62 24.99 -29.90 -0.83
N THR A 63 25.03 -28.57 -0.97
CA THR A 63 25.02 -27.67 0.17
C THR A 63 23.65 -27.71 0.88
N ARG A 64 23.65 -27.85 2.21
CA ARG A 64 22.44 -28.01 3.05
C ARG A 64 22.43 -27.03 4.22
N ILE A 65 21.25 -26.61 4.63
CA ILE A 65 21.03 -25.77 5.83
C ILE A 65 20.06 -26.50 6.74
N CYS A 66 20.38 -26.62 8.04
CA CYS A 66 19.50 -27.33 8.98
C CYS A 66 18.32 -26.47 9.45
N SER A 67 17.31 -27.12 10.00
CA SER A 67 16.06 -26.52 10.51
C SER A 67 16.26 -25.36 11.49
N ASP A 68 17.32 -25.39 12.31
CA ASP A 68 17.58 -24.37 13.35
C ASP A 68 17.75 -22.94 12.81
N HIS A 69 17.99 -22.79 11.50
CA HIS A 69 18.18 -21.50 10.86
C HIS A 69 16.86 -20.89 10.32
N PHE A 70 15.74 -21.57 10.56
CA PHE A 70 14.39 -21.14 10.20
C PHE A 70 13.52 -21.09 11.46
N ILE A 71 12.64 -20.10 11.57
CA ILE A 71 11.72 -19.87 12.68
C ILE A 71 10.74 -21.05 12.81
N THR A 72 10.15 -21.50 11.70
CA THR A 72 9.25 -22.66 11.67
C THR A 72 9.99 -23.99 11.50
N GLY A 73 11.32 -23.97 11.50
CA GLY A 73 12.15 -25.15 11.28
C GLY A 73 12.21 -25.61 9.82
N LYS A 74 11.59 -24.89 8.88
CA LYS A 74 11.60 -25.18 7.44
C LYS A 74 11.52 -23.91 6.60
N PRO A 75 12.00 -23.93 5.34
CA PRO A 75 11.87 -22.80 4.44
C PRO A 75 10.42 -22.61 3.97
N ALA A 76 10.01 -21.35 3.81
CA ALA A 76 8.69 -20.99 3.31
C ALA A 76 8.47 -21.39 1.82
N SER A 77 7.23 -21.29 1.34
CA SER A 77 6.92 -21.49 -0.08
C SER A 77 7.67 -20.49 -0.97
N LEU A 78 8.01 -20.88 -2.20
CA LEU A 78 8.74 -20.03 -3.15
C LEU A 78 8.03 -18.69 -3.41
N PHE A 79 6.70 -18.72 -3.54
CA PHE A 79 5.89 -17.54 -3.84
C PHE A 79 5.61 -16.66 -2.61
N SER A 80 5.89 -17.15 -1.40
CA SER A 80 5.69 -16.43 -0.14
C SER A 80 6.91 -15.58 0.23
N GLN A 81 7.31 -14.64 -0.64
CA GLN A 81 8.52 -13.83 -0.46
C GLN A 81 8.56 -13.01 0.84
N ASN A 82 7.39 -12.67 1.37
CA ASN A 82 7.26 -11.90 2.61
C ASN A 82 7.33 -12.75 3.88
N ASP A 83 7.41 -14.07 3.76
CA ASP A 83 7.55 -14.98 4.91
C ASP A 83 8.97 -14.89 5.49
N PRO A 84 9.15 -14.77 6.81
CA PRO A 84 10.46 -14.64 7.43
C PRO A 84 11.32 -15.89 7.26
N ASP A 85 10.71 -17.05 6.98
CA ASP A 85 11.41 -18.29 6.62
C ASP A 85 11.68 -18.44 5.12
N TRP A 86 11.43 -17.39 4.32
CA TRP A 86 11.80 -17.40 2.91
C TRP A 86 13.32 -17.51 2.73
N VAL A 87 14.09 -16.96 3.68
CA VAL A 87 15.57 -17.05 3.78
C VAL A 87 15.95 -17.52 5.18
N PRO A 88 16.94 -18.42 5.34
CA PRO A 88 17.48 -18.76 6.65
C PRO A 88 18.04 -17.51 7.33
N SER A 89 17.69 -17.34 8.60
CA SER A 89 17.90 -16.08 9.29
C SER A 89 18.33 -16.20 10.75
N LEU A 90 18.07 -17.35 11.39
CA LEU A 90 18.42 -17.57 12.77
C LEU A 90 19.85 -18.13 12.90
N ASN A 91 20.57 -17.71 13.93
CA ASN A 91 21.85 -18.31 14.35
C ASN A 91 22.87 -18.43 13.21
N MET A 92 22.99 -17.40 12.36
CA MET A 92 23.84 -17.41 11.17
C MET A 92 25.36 -17.31 11.47
N GLY A 93 25.73 -17.15 12.74
CA GLY A 93 27.13 -17.17 13.20
C GLY A 93 27.93 -15.90 12.91
N HIS A 94 27.29 -14.83 12.41
CA HIS A 94 27.94 -13.55 12.14
C HIS A 94 26.98 -12.36 12.30
N LYS A 95 27.53 -11.19 12.68
CA LYS A 95 26.74 -9.99 13.02
C LYS A 95 26.11 -9.26 11.83
N LYS A 96 26.43 -9.61 10.58
CA LYS A 96 25.87 -8.92 9.40
C LYS A 96 24.39 -9.22 9.17
N PHE A 97 23.89 -10.39 9.60
CA PHE A 97 22.55 -10.85 9.22
C PHE A 97 21.45 -10.59 10.27
N THR A 98 21.78 -10.15 11.48
CA THR A 98 20.78 -9.94 12.55
C THR A 98 19.90 -8.71 12.32
N PHE A 99 20.43 -7.66 11.65
CA PHE A 99 19.75 -6.36 11.53
C PHE A 99 18.69 -6.29 10.41
N GLU A 100 18.72 -7.21 9.43
CA GLU A 100 17.78 -7.20 8.29
C GLU A 100 16.55 -8.10 8.49
N VAL A 101 16.57 -9.01 9.48
CA VAL A 101 15.57 -10.07 9.68
C VAL A 101 14.36 -9.63 10.50
N GLU A 102 14.51 -8.65 11.39
CA GLU A 102 13.42 -8.14 12.23
C GLU A 102 12.29 -7.55 11.39
N LYS A 103 12.63 -6.82 10.31
CA LYS A 103 11.65 -6.16 9.42
C LYS A 103 10.73 -7.15 8.65
N PRO A 104 11.25 -8.22 8.01
CA PRO A 104 10.40 -9.28 7.43
C PRO A 104 9.54 -10.02 8.45
N ARG A 105 10.05 -10.30 9.65
CA ARG A 105 9.31 -10.97 10.72
C ARG A 105 8.10 -10.16 11.17
N GLU A 106 8.28 -8.88 11.43
CA GLU A 106 7.17 -7.97 11.79
C GLU A 106 6.12 -7.86 10.68
N ARG A 107 6.55 -7.89 9.41
CA ARG A 107 5.64 -7.84 8.25
C ARG A 107 4.78 -9.10 8.18
N TYR A 108 5.38 -10.28 8.37
CA TYR A 108 4.64 -11.54 8.36
C TYR A 108 3.69 -11.70 9.55
N LEU A 109 4.12 -11.31 10.77
CA LEU A 109 3.26 -11.34 11.94
C LEU A 109 2.02 -10.45 11.74
N ARG A 110 2.19 -9.27 11.13
CA ARG A 110 1.07 -8.40 10.74
C ARG A 110 0.12 -9.07 9.74
N HIS A 111 0.65 -9.72 8.70
CA HIS A 111 -0.18 -10.43 7.72
C HIS A 111 -0.94 -11.62 8.33
N LYS A 112 -0.28 -12.42 9.17
CA LYS A 112 -0.89 -13.56 9.86
C LYS A 112 -2.01 -13.11 10.81
N ASN A 113 -1.80 -12.02 11.54
CA ASN A 113 -2.82 -11.46 12.42
C ASN A 113 -4.05 -10.97 11.63
N ARG A 114 -3.86 -10.39 10.43
CA ARG A 114 -4.98 -10.03 9.54
C ARG A 114 -5.78 -11.27 9.08
N SER A 115 -5.09 -12.35 8.70
CA SER A 115 -5.77 -13.59 8.26
C SER A 115 -6.52 -14.33 9.38
N LEU A 116 -6.06 -14.23 10.62
CA LEU A 116 -6.75 -14.84 11.77
C LEU A 116 -8.04 -14.09 12.11
N LEU A 117 -8.05 -12.76 11.98
CA LEU A 117 -9.24 -11.94 12.19
C LEU A 117 -10.34 -12.23 11.16
N THR A 118 -10.01 -12.50 9.90
CA THR A 118 -10.99 -12.89 8.87
C THR A 118 -11.59 -14.28 9.14
N SER A 119 -10.76 -15.28 9.48
CA SER A 119 -11.26 -16.65 9.75
C SER A 119 -12.23 -16.77 10.95
N ARG A 120 -12.11 -15.87 11.94
CA ARG A 120 -12.98 -15.86 13.13
C ARG A 120 -14.38 -15.29 12.83
N ASN A 121 -14.48 -14.41 11.82
CA ASN A 121 -15.74 -13.79 11.41
C ASN A 121 -16.59 -14.72 10.53
N ASP A 122 -15.97 -15.62 9.76
CA ASP A 122 -16.69 -16.57 8.91
C ASP A 122 -17.48 -17.62 9.73
N SER A 123 -17.01 -17.95 10.93
CA SER A 123 -17.67 -18.94 11.81
C SER A 123 -18.94 -18.40 12.49
N MET A 124 -19.10 -17.07 12.57
CA MET A 124 -20.23 -16.40 13.23
C MET A 124 -21.32 -15.96 12.23
N SER A 125 -21.01 -16.04 10.92
CA SER A 125 -21.86 -15.55 9.83
C SER A 125 -23.07 -16.45 9.53
N CYS A 126 -23.00 -17.77 9.78
CA CYS A 126 -24.07 -18.70 9.37
C CYS A 126 -25.29 -18.76 10.31
N ARG A 127 -25.38 -17.95 11.38
CA ARG A 127 -26.48 -18.03 12.36
C ARG A 127 -27.45 -16.84 12.35
N ASN A 128 -27.14 -15.74 11.66
CA ASN A 128 -27.92 -14.49 11.72
C ASN A 128 -28.71 -14.15 10.44
N SER A 129 -28.72 -15.02 9.42
CA SER A 129 -29.20 -14.68 8.07
C SER A 129 -30.72 -14.80 7.84
N ILE A 130 -31.58 -14.77 8.86
CA ILE A 130 -33.06 -14.87 8.66
C ILE A 130 -33.85 -13.67 9.19
N ILE A 131 -33.27 -12.73 9.94
CA ILE A 131 -34.04 -11.57 10.45
C ILE A 131 -33.27 -10.27 10.23
N ASN A 132 -33.43 -9.68 9.04
CA ASN A 132 -33.68 -8.26 8.79
C ASN A 132 -33.23 -7.84 7.37
N LEU A 133 -34.23 -7.67 6.51
CA LEU A 133 -34.16 -6.96 5.24
C LEU A 133 -34.20 -5.45 5.51
N ASN A 134 -33.05 -4.78 5.39
CA ASN A 134 -32.84 -3.55 4.62
C ASN A 134 -31.43 -2.98 4.89
N PRO A 135 -30.78 -2.38 3.87
CA PRO A 135 -29.35 -2.14 3.89
C PRO A 135 -29.03 -0.90 4.72
N SER A 136 -28.33 -1.08 5.83
CA SER A 136 -27.59 -0.02 6.49
C SER A 136 -26.10 -0.24 6.31
N GLU A 137 -25.50 0.71 5.60
CA GLU A 137 -24.11 1.14 5.75
C GLU A 137 -23.75 1.22 7.24
N TYR A 138 -22.63 0.66 7.69
CA TYR A 138 -22.04 1.09 8.97
C TYR A 138 -20.55 0.72 9.07
N SER A 139 -19.72 1.73 9.34
CA SER A 139 -19.04 1.84 10.65
C SER A 139 -18.29 3.16 10.79
N ILE A 140 -19.05 4.27 10.80
CA ILE A 140 -18.78 5.34 11.76
C ILE A 140 -19.51 4.90 13.02
N ILE A 141 -18.78 4.60 14.09
CA ILE A 141 -19.41 4.33 15.38
C ILE A 141 -19.76 5.68 15.99
N ASP A 142 -21.06 5.92 16.09
CA ASP A 142 -21.72 6.98 16.82
C ASP A 142 -21.25 7.01 18.29
N PHE A 143 -20.94 8.22 18.76
CA PHE A 143 -21.45 8.63 20.06
C PHE A 143 -22.52 9.67 19.77
N GLN A 144 -23.78 9.22 19.79
CA GLN A 144 -24.94 10.09 19.85
C GLN A 144 -24.92 10.82 21.19
N ILE A 145 -24.65 12.11 21.16
CA ILE A 145 -25.33 13.05 22.05
C ILE A 145 -26.23 13.88 21.13
N GLU A 146 -27.50 13.86 21.47
CA GLU A 146 -28.62 14.43 20.76
C GLU A 146 -28.39 15.87 20.28
N ASN A 147 -28.96 16.19 19.13
CA ASN A 147 -29.09 17.55 18.62
C ASN A 147 -29.68 18.46 19.68
N PHE A 148 -28.90 19.45 20.12
CA PHE A 148 -29.43 20.69 20.66
C PHE A 148 -29.04 21.81 19.68
N GLU A 149 -29.85 21.99 18.64
CA GLU A 149 -29.93 23.31 18.03
C GLU A 149 -30.74 24.21 18.97
N ASN A 150 -30.18 25.40 19.21
CA ASN A 150 -30.81 26.59 19.81
C ASN A 150 -31.32 26.48 21.25
N SER A 151 -30.48 26.94 22.18
CA SER A 151 -30.93 27.91 23.19
C SER A 151 -29.73 28.75 23.66
N GLU A 152 -29.69 30.00 23.19
CA GLU A 152 -29.16 31.10 24.00
C GLU A 152 -29.83 31.04 25.38
N SER A 153 -29.04 31.36 26.42
CA SER A 153 -29.46 31.52 27.83
C SER A 153 -29.84 30.23 28.58
N ILE A 154 -29.15 29.95 29.69
CA ILE A 154 -29.70 29.94 31.07
C ILE A 154 -28.59 29.47 32.03
N VAL A 155 -28.04 30.47 32.74
CA VAL A 155 -27.85 30.55 34.20
C VAL A 155 -27.27 29.34 34.95
N SER A 156 -26.12 29.62 35.56
CA SER A 156 -25.55 29.01 36.77
C SER A 156 -26.57 28.44 37.76
N GLU A 157 -26.46 27.15 38.06
CA GLU A 157 -26.93 26.60 39.33
C GLU A 157 -25.92 25.56 39.84
N SER A 158 -25.18 25.96 40.85
CA SER A 158 -24.24 25.14 41.60
C SER A 158 -25.03 24.21 42.53
N VAL A 159 -24.99 22.90 42.28
CA VAL A 159 -25.40 21.90 43.28
C VAL A 159 -24.26 21.74 44.27
N THR A 160 -24.40 22.36 45.44
CA THR A 160 -23.54 22.14 46.60
C THR A 160 -23.88 20.78 47.20
N ILE A 161 -22.97 19.81 47.05
CA ILE A 161 -22.98 18.59 47.85
C ILE A 161 -22.18 18.89 49.11
N ASP A 162 -22.90 19.09 50.22
CA ASP A 162 -22.29 19.17 51.55
C ASP A 162 -21.76 17.79 51.94
N CYS A 163 -20.44 17.67 52.03
CA CYS A 163 -19.76 16.52 52.61
C CYS A 163 -18.99 16.97 53.86
N GLU A 164 -19.73 17.21 54.95
CA GLU A 164 -19.13 17.35 56.27
C GLU A 164 -18.57 16.00 56.75
N ASN A 165 -17.25 15.99 56.97
CA ASN A 165 -16.50 15.13 57.89
C ASN A 165 -16.29 13.65 57.53
N LEU A 166 -15.34 13.40 56.61
CA LEU A 166 -14.44 12.24 56.67
C LEU A 166 -13.01 12.69 56.30
N VAL A 167 -12.25 13.12 57.30
CA VAL A 167 -10.81 13.40 57.15
C VAL A 167 -10.04 12.15 57.55
N ASP A 168 -9.71 11.32 56.56
CA ASP A 168 -8.66 10.30 56.71
C ASP A 168 -7.33 10.92 56.21
N PRO A 169 -6.28 11.06 57.06
CA PRO A 169 -5.03 11.74 56.70
C PRO A 169 -4.15 11.00 55.68
N SER A 170 -4.60 9.89 55.10
CA SER A 170 -3.75 8.96 54.34
C SER A 170 -3.93 8.95 52.82
N VAL A 171 -4.80 9.80 52.25
CA VAL A 171 -5.00 9.86 50.77
C VAL A 171 -4.88 11.29 50.25
N GLN A 172 -3.68 11.85 50.33
CA GLN A 172 -3.34 13.04 49.54
C GLN A 172 -3.08 12.58 48.09
N THR A 173 -4.12 12.55 47.25
CA THR A 173 -3.92 12.72 45.81
C THR A 173 -3.97 14.22 45.53
N ASP A 174 -2.84 14.81 45.12
CA ASP A 174 -2.68 16.23 44.74
C ASP A 174 -3.50 16.65 43.49
N MET A 175 -4.61 15.96 43.19
CA MET A 175 -5.46 16.21 42.03
C MET A 175 -6.90 16.46 42.50
N THR A 176 -7.33 17.72 42.45
CA THR A 176 -8.71 18.10 42.83
C THR A 176 -9.69 17.84 41.68
N VAL A 177 -10.99 17.73 41.99
CA VAL A 177 -12.06 17.59 40.98
C VAL A 177 -12.05 18.73 39.95
N LYS A 178 -11.64 19.94 40.34
CA LYS A 178 -11.43 21.07 39.41
C LYS A 178 -10.32 20.78 38.40
N ASN A 179 -9.22 20.14 38.83
CA ASN A 179 -8.15 19.73 37.93
C ASN A 179 -8.64 18.65 36.94
N ILE A 180 -9.48 17.71 37.40
CA ILE A 180 -10.07 16.66 36.55
C ILE A 180 -10.96 17.29 35.47
N ASN A 181 -11.88 18.18 35.85
CA ASN A 181 -12.77 18.86 34.89
C ASN A 181 -11.98 19.74 33.90
N GLN A 182 -10.90 20.38 34.34
CA GLN A 182 -10.02 21.13 33.45
C GLN A 182 -9.30 20.21 32.45
N ILE A 183 -8.82 19.05 32.89
CA ILE A 183 -8.18 18.05 32.01
C ILE A 183 -9.19 17.52 30.99
N GLU A 184 -10.42 17.21 31.41
CA GLU A 184 -11.47 16.73 30.51
C GLU A 184 -11.84 17.76 29.43
N THR A 185 -12.03 19.02 29.83
CA THR A 185 -12.33 20.11 28.88
C THR A 185 -11.18 20.34 27.90
N GLU A 186 -9.92 20.33 28.38
CA GLU A 186 -8.75 20.39 27.51
C GLU A 186 -8.63 19.19 26.57
N PHE A 187 -8.93 17.98 27.04
CA PHE A 187 -8.88 16.76 26.24
C PHE A 187 -9.92 16.80 25.11
N ILE A 188 -11.15 17.21 25.42
CA ILE A 188 -12.22 17.39 24.44
C ILE A 188 -11.81 18.42 23.40
N TYR A 189 -11.29 19.57 23.83
CA TYR A 189 -10.83 20.63 22.93
C TYR A 189 -9.70 20.15 22.01
N LYS A 190 -8.67 19.51 22.56
CA LYS A 190 -7.52 18.98 21.81
C LYS A 190 -7.97 17.91 20.80
N ASN A 191 -8.90 17.03 21.16
CA ASN A 191 -9.45 16.04 20.23
C ASN A 191 -10.21 16.67 19.08
N LYS A 192 -11.08 17.65 19.36
CA LYS A 192 -11.80 18.41 18.33
C LYS A 192 -10.84 19.10 17.38
N LEU A 193 -9.80 19.74 17.91
CA LEU A 193 -8.77 20.39 17.11
C LEU A 193 -8.01 19.36 16.26
N ASN A 194 -7.61 18.22 16.82
CA ASN A 194 -6.92 17.16 16.09
C ASN A 194 -7.76 16.62 14.92
N TYR A 195 -9.05 16.41 15.16
CA TYR A 195 -9.99 15.98 14.13
C TYR A 195 -10.04 17.00 12.98
N ASN A 196 -10.23 18.28 13.30
CA ASN A 196 -10.29 19.35 12.30
C ASN A 196 -8.98 19.47 11.50
N LEU A 197 -7.83 19.34 12.18
CA LEU A 197 -6.53 19.37 11.51
C LEU A 197 -6.38 18.19 10.54
N ARG A 198 -6.75 16.98 10.96
CA ARG A 198 -6.70 15.79 10.08
C ARG A 198 -7.60 15.94 8.86
N ALA A 199 -8.82 16.44 9.04
CA ALA A 199 -9.74 16.70 7.93
C ALA A 199 -9.19 17.74 6.94
N ASN A 200 -8.55 18.80 7.44
CA ASN A 200 -7.93 19.82 6.61
C ASN A 200 -6.69 19.29 5.87
N LEU A 201 -5.90 18.40 6.47
CA LEU A 201 -4.75 17.77 5.82
C LEU A 201 -5.17 16.94 4.58
N VAL A 202 -6.28 16.19 4.68
CA VAL A 202 -6.79 15.39 3.54
C VAL A 202 -7.19 16.29 2.36
N LYS A 203 -7.84 17.43 2.65
CA LYS A 203 -8.21 18.44 1.62
C LYS A 203 -6.99 19.09 0.95
N LEU A 204 -5.87 19.17 1.65
CA LEU A 204 -4.62 19.74 1.12
C LEU A 204 -3.82 18.71 0.32
N HIS A 205 -3.99 17.42 0.59
CA HIS A 205 -3.23 16.37 -0.08
C HIS A 205 -3.61 16.27 -1.57
N VAL A 206 -2.64 16.47 -2.46
CA VAL A 206 -2.90 16.62 -3.90
C VAL A 206 -3.42 15.33 -4.50
N GLY A 207 -4.50 15.44 -5.29
CA GLY A 207 -5.05 14.32 -6.05
C GLY A 207 -5.95 13.39 -5.26
N THR A 208 -6.28 13.72 -4.00
CA THR A 208 -7.43 13.10 -3.28
C THR A 208 -8.75 13.58 -3.88
N ILE A 209 -9.84 12.91 -3.51
CA ILE A 209 -11.19 13.31 -3.92
C ILE A 209 -11.53 14.68 -3.31
N GLU A 210 -11.19 14.86 -2.03
CA GLU A 210 -11.44 16.07 -1.25
C GLU A 210 -10.61 17.26 -1.75
N TRP A 211 -9.46 17.01 -2.37
CA TRP A 211 -8.66 18.05 -3.00
C TRP A 211 -9.34 18.63 -4.25
N PHE A 212 -10.17 17.84 -4.94
CA PHE A 212 -11.02 18.34 -6.02
C PHE A 212 -12.31 18.98 -5.46
N ASP A 213 -12.13 20.05 -4.70
CA ASP A 213 -13.19 20.80 -4.02
C ASP A 213 -14.17 21.54 -4.95
N THR A 214 -13.77 21.80 -6.19
CA THR A 214 -14.55 22.57 -7.16
C THR A 214 -14.46 21.98 -8.56
N ASP A 215 -15.55 22.06 -9.32
CA ASP A 215 -15.59 21.57 -10.71
C ASP A 215 -14.63 22.34 -11.62
N SER A 216 -14.37 23.62 -11.34
CA SER A 216 -13.36 24.43 -12.03
C SER A 216 -11.96 23.85 -11.84
N LYS A 217 -11.62 23.39 -10.63
CA LYS A 217 -10.34 22.75 -10.33
C LYS A 217 -10.23 21.40 -11.01
N VAL A 218 -11.31 20.60 -11.02
CA VAL A 218 -11.36 19.34 -11.79
C VAL A 218 -11.08 19.60 -13.27
N THR A 219 -11.78 20.57 -13.87
CA THR A 219 -11.63 20.94 -15.28
C THR A 219 -10.22 21.39 -15.61
N PHE A 220 -9.63 22.24 -14.77
CA PHE A 220 -8.27 22.74 -14.97
C PHE A 220 -7.24 21.60 -14.96
N TYR A 221 -7.27 20.74 -13.94
CA TYR A 221 -6.26 19.72 -13.74
C TYR A 221 -6.46 18.48 -14.60
N THR A 222 -7.69 18.12 -14.94
CA THR A 222 -7.98 16.83 -15.61
C THR A 222 -8.54 16.99 -17.02
N GLY A 223 -9.07 18.17 -17.35
CA GLY A 223 -9.85 18.40 -18.58
C GLY A 223 -11.26 17.81 -18.55
N LEU A 224 -11.66 17.13 -17.47
CA LEU A 224 -13.00 16.60 -17.29
C LEU A 224 -13.94 17.66 -16.70
N PRO A 225 -15.23 17.66 -17.06
CA PRO A 225 -16.12 18.79 -16.77
C PRO A 225 -16.46 18.99 -15.29
N ASN A 226 -16.43 17.93 -14.48
CA ASN A 226 -16.80 17.98 -13.07
C ASN A 226 -16.37 16.70 -12.32
N LEU A 227 -16.46 16.75 -10.99
CA LEU A 227 -16.05 15.64 -10.11
C LEU A 227 -16.82 14.34 -10.38
N LYS A 228 -18.11 14.43 -10.75
CA LYS A 228 -18.93 13.25 -11.05
C LYS A 228 -18.38 12.47 -12.25
N ILE A 229 -18.04 13.17 -13.34
CA ILE A 229 -17.46 12.54 -14.53
C ILE A 229 -16.06 11.97 -14.23
N LEU A 230 -15.25 12.70 -13.45
CA LEU A 230 -13.96 12.21 -12.99
C LEU A 230 -14.09 10.88 -12.23
N TYR A 231 -15.01 10.81 -11.27
CA TYR A 231 -15.24 9.62 -10.47
C TYR A 231 -15.86 8.47 -11.28
N CYS A 232 -16.79 8.77 -12.20
CA CYS A 232 -17.33 7.77 -13.13
C CYS A 232 -16.23 7.13 -13.98
N LEU A 233 -15.32 7.94 -14.55
CA LEU A 233 -14.20 7.43 -15.32
C LEU A 233 -13.25 6.60 -14.46
N PHE A 234 -12.97 7.05 -13.24
CA PHE A 234 -12.17 6.28 -12.29
C PHE A 234 -12.77 4.89 -12.03
N ASN A 235 -14.06 4.81 -11.69
CA ASN A 235 -14.72 3.53 -11.42
C ASN A 235 -14.83 2.63 -12.64
N PHE A 236 -14.89 3.22 -13.84
CA PHE A 236 -14.86 2.47 -15.10
C PHE A 236 -13.51 1.81 -15.38
N LEU A 237 -12.41 2.43 -14.95
CA LEU A 237 -11.04 1.93 -15.12
C LEU A 237 -10.55 1.07 -13.95
N LYS A 238 -11.03 1.35 -12.73
CA LYS A 238 -10.61 0.71 -11.47
C LYS A 238 -10.56 -0.82 -11.52
N PRO A 239 -11.53 -1.55 -12.12
CA PRO A 239 -11.50 -3.02 -12.15
C PRO A 239 -10.31 -3.63 -12.91
N LEU A 240 -9.58 -2.84 -13.71
CA LEU A 240 -8.43 -3.29 -14.48
C LEU A 240 -7.10 -3.09 -13.75
N ILE A 241 -7.13 -2.45 -12.58
CA ILE A 241 -5.93 -2.19 -11.81
C ILE A 241 -5.49 -3.49 -11.13
N THR A 242 -4.25 -3.90 -11.37
CA THR A 242 -3.63 -4.95 -10.57
C THR A 242 -3.31 -4.43 -9.18
N GLU A 243 -3.80 -5.13 -8.15
CA GLU A 243 -3.55 -4.71 -6.78
C GLU A 243 -2.06 -4.72 -6.48
N ASN A 244 -1.57 -3.58 -5.98
CA ASN A 244 -0.21 -3.42 -5.52
C ASN A 244 -0.26 -2.94 -4.07
N GLU A 245 -0.17 -3.89 -3.15
CA GLU A 245 -0.21 -3.66 -1.70
C GLU A 245 0.91 -2.75 -1.19
N ASN A 246 1.94 -2.47 -2.02
CA ASN A 246 3.07 -1.62 -1.67
C ASN A 246 2.98 -0.21 -2.27
N SER A 247 1.87 0.16 -2.93
CA SER A 247 1.72 1.53 -3.42
C SER A 247 1.49 2.48 -2.24
N VAL A 248 2.28 3.56 -2.20
CA VAL A 248 2.11 4.65 -1.23
C VAL A 248 0.89 5.51 -1.60
N LEU A 249 0.54 5.53 -2.89
CA LEU A 249 -0.60 6.28 -3.41
C LEU A 249 -1.82 5.37 -3.50
N SER A 250 -2.97 5.93 -3.15
CA SER A 250 -4.27 5.38 -3.48
C SER A 250 -4.46 5.35 -5.01
N TYR A 251 -5.31 4.43 -5.49
CA TYR A 251 -5.61 4.37 -6.92
C TYR A 251 -6.21 5.66 -7.47
N PHE A 252 -6.95 6.41 -6.66
CA PHE A 252 -7.51 7.68 -7.10
C PHE A 252 -6.44 8.77 -7.26
N GLU A 253 -5.44 8.83 -6.37
CA GLU A 253 -4.30 9.74 -6.50
C GLU A 253 -3.46 9.40 -7.73
N GLU A 254 -3.20 8.10 -7.96
CA GLU A 254 -2.46 7.65 -9.14
C GLU A 254 -3.16 8.01 -10.46
N PHE A 255 -4.48 7.83 -10.48
CA PHE A 255 -5.34 8.24 -11.59
C PHE A 255 -5.27 9.76 -11.81
N SER A 256 -5.41 10.54 -10.73
CA SER A 256 -5.35 11.99 -10.75
C SER A 256 -4.00 12.50 -11.25
N LEU A 257 -2.90 11.91 -10.78
CA LEU A 257 -1.53 12.18 -11.25
C LEU A 257 -1.44 11.99 -12.77
N THR A 258 -2.01 10.91 -13.28
CA THR A 258 -1.98 10.59 -14.71
C THR A 258 -2.77 11.61 -15.53
N LEU A 259 -3.97 11.98 -15.11
CA LEU A 259 -4.79 12.98 -15.79
C LEU A 259 -4.14 14.37 -15.75
N MET A 260 -3.59 14.78 -14.61
CA MET A 260 -2.83 16.03 -14.48
C MET A 260 -1.67 16.11 -15.48
N ARG A 261 -0.94 15.01 -15.64
CA ARG A 261 0.13 14.94 -16.63
C ARG A 261 -0.38 15.06 -18.05
N LEU A 262 -1.43 14.32 -18.40
CA LEU A 262 -2.01 14.34 -19.75
C LEU A 262 -2.56 15.73 -20.12
N ARG A 263 -3.22 16.40 -19.17
CA ARG A 263 -3.89 17.68 -19.40
C ARG A 263 -2.94 18.88 -19.43
N LEU A 264 -1.98 18.91 -18.51
CA LEU A 264 -1.11 20.06 -18.28
C LEU A 264 0.33 19.84 -18.75
N ASN A 265 0.65 18.64 -19.25
CA ASN A 265 2.00 18.23 -19.66
C ASN A 265 3.06 18.44 -18.54
N LEU A 266 2.66 18.27 -17.28
CA LEU A 266 3.54 18.47 -16.12
C LEU A 266 4.72 17.50 -16.16
N PHE A 267 5.92 17.99 -15.81
CA PHE A 267 7.10 17.15 -15.68
C PHE A 267 6.89 16.06 -14.61
N ILE A 268 7.38 14.84 -14.87
CA ILE A 268 7.34 13.75 -13.87
C ILE A 268 7.99 14.18 -12.55
N ARG A 269 9.01 15.05 -12.59
CA ARG A 269 9.67 15.56 -11.38
C ARG A 269 8.73 16.43 -10.53
N ASP A 270 7.95 17.29 -11.16
CA ASP A 270 6.96 18.13 -10.46
C ASP A 270 5.87 17.26 -9.82
N LEU A 271 5.35 16.28 -10.57
CA LEU A 271 4.37 15.32 -10.04
C LEU A 271 4.94 14.50 -8.88
N ALA A 272 6.20 14.10 -8.95
CA ALA A 272 6.86 13.41 -7.85
C ALA A 272 6.88 14.25 -6.56
N TYR A 273 7.16 15.55 -6.66
CA TYR A 273 7.11 16.44 -5.50
C TYR A 273 5.68 16.66 -4.99
N ARG A 274 4.71 16.92 -5.87
CA ARG A 274 3.31 17.18 -5.49
C ARG A 274 2.65 16.00 -4.80
N PHE A 275 2.96 14.79 -5.25
CA PHE A 275 2.41 13.54 -4.71
C PHE A 275 3.34 12.87 -3.69
N GLU A 276 4.40 13.55 -3.25
CA GLU A 276 5.35 13.05 -2.24
C GLU A 276 5.92 11.65 -2.58
N THR A 277 6.17 11.40 -3.87
CA THR A 277 6.70 10.14 -4.39
C THR A 277 8.07 10.31 -5.05
N SER A 278 8.75 9.21 -5.32
CA SER A 278 9.97 9.26 -6.14
C SER A 278 9.63 9.48 -7.62
N LYS A 279 10.51 10.15 -8.37
CA LYS A 279 10.40 10.28 -9.85
C LYS A 279 10.14 8.94 -10.53
N SER A 280 10.80 7.88 -10.04
CA SER A 280 10.65 6.52 -10.57
C SER A 280 9.25 5.95 -10.32
N THR A 281 8.67 6.22 -9.14
CA THR A 281 7.32 5.81 -8.75
C THR A 281 6.30 6.52 -9.63
N SER A 282 6.36 7.85 -9.72
CA SER A 282 5.41 8.64 -10.53
C SER A 282 5.49 8.25 -12.02
N SER A 283 6.68 7.95 -12.53
CA SER A 283 6.85 7.46 -13.90
C SER A 283 6.19 6.10 -14.12
N LYS A 284 6.35 5.14 -13.19
CA LYS A 284 5.73 3.81 -13.28
C LYS A 284 4.21 3.90 -13.16
N VAL A 285 3.71 4.73 -12.25
CA VAL A 285 2.28 5.00 -12.07
C VAL A 285 1.69 5.54 -13.37
N PHE A 286 2.31 6.58 -13.95
CA PHE A 286 1.85 7.17 -15.20
C PHE A 286 1.77 6.14 -16.33
N LEU A 287 2.85 5.39 -16.58
CA LEU A 287 2.87 4.39 -17.66
C LEU A 287 1.82 3.30 -17.46
N ARG A 288 1.69 2.76 -16.25
CA ARG A 288 0.68 1.75 -15.93
C ARG A 288 -0.74 2.24 -16.21
N TRP A 289 -1.06 3.47 -15.80
CA TRP A 289 -2.39 4.03 -16.04
C TRP A 289 -2.64 4.33 -17.53
N ILE A 290 -1.62 4.74 -18.28
CA ILE A 290 -1.72 4.87 -19.74
C ILE A 290 -2.06 3.53 -20.38
N ASP A 291 -1.41 2.44 -19.97
CA ASP A 291 -1.69 1.09 -20.50
C ASP A 291 -3.12 0.65 -20.18
N ILE A 292 -3.59 0.90 -18.95
CA ILE A 292 -4.96 0.60 -18.52
C ILE A 292 -5.99 1.39 -19.35
N MET A 293 -5.78 2.71 -19.49
CA MET A 293 -6.63 3.58 -20.28
C MET A 293 -6.66 3.14 -21.74
N TYR A 294 -5.50 2.85 -22.33
CA TYR A 294 -5.42 2.36 -23.71
C TYR A 294 -6.19 1.06 -23.88
N PHE A 295 -5.93 0.05 -23.04
CA PHE A 295 -6.60 -1.24 -23.13
C PHE A 295 -8.13 -1.08 -23.08
N ARG A 296 -8.62 -0.26 -22.16
CA ARG A 296 -10.06 -0.08 -21.93
C ARG A 296 -10.73 0.84 -22.94
N MET A 297 -10.05 1.87 -23.42
CA MET A 297 -10.63 2.98 -24.19
C MET A 297 -10.21 3.01 -25.65
N LYS A 298 -9.30 2.12 -26.12
CA LYS A 298 -8.88 2.07 -27.54
C LYS A 298 -10.02 2.01 -28.55
N HIS A 299 -11.14 1.39 -28.18
CA HIS A 299 -12.32 1.27 -29.04
C HIS A 299 -13.06 2.60 -29.25
N LEU A 300 -12.82 3.60 -28.40
CA LEU A 300 -13.35 4.96 -28.57
C LEU A 300 -12.56 5.77 -29.61
N ILE A 301 -11.32 5.37 -29.90
CA ILE A 301 -10.47 6.03 -30.89
C ILE A 301 -10.70 5.36 -32.24
N LYS A 302 -11.48 6.04 -33.10
CA LYS A 302 -11.65 5.62 -34.50
C LYS A 302 -10.51 6.18 -35.33
N TRP A 303 -9.64 5.30 -35.82
CA TRP A 303 -8.61 5.66 -36.79
C TRP A 303 -9.22 5.66 -38.20
N PRO A 304 -9.13 6.76 -38.96
CA PRO A 304 -9.63 6.80 -40.34
C PRO A 304 -8.88 5.81 -41.22
N ALA A 305 -9.53 5.34 -42.29
CA ALA A 305 -8.88 4.47 -43.26
C ALA A 305 -7.75 5.22 -43.99
N ARG A 306 -6.75 4.47 -44.48
CA ARG A 306 -5.57 5.08 -45.14
C ARG A 306 -5.95 5.96 -46.34
N ASN A 307 -6.97 5.58 -47.10
CA ASN A 307 -7.43 6.36 -48.25
C ASN A 307 -8.03 7.71 -47.80
N GLU A 308 -8.86 7.70 -46.76
CA GLU A 308 -9.45 8.91 -46.16
C GLU A 308 -8.37 9.86 -45.64
N LEU A 309 -7.33 9.33 -44.99
CA LEU A 309 -6.19 10.12 -44.51
C LEU A 309 -5.44 10.79 -45.68
N ILE A 310 -5.24 10.08 -46.79
CA ILE A 310 -4.58 10.64 -47.97
C ILE A 310 -5.42 11.76 -48.57
N GLU A 311 -6.73 11.54 -48.74
CA GLU A 311 -7.65 12.52 -49.31
C GLU A 311 -7.72 13.80 -48.48
N THR A 312 -7.79 13.66 -47.14
CA THR A 312 -7.88 14.79 -46.20
C THR A 312 -6.54 15.43 -45.86
N MET A 313 -5.41 14.90 -46.34
CA MET A 313 -4.10 15.46 -46.02
C MET A 313 -3.92 16.86 -46.63
N PRO A 314 -3.57 17.88 -45.82
CA PRO A 314 -3.38 19.23 -46.33
C PRO A 314 -2.25 19.30 -47.38
N LEU A 315 -2.46 20.08 -48.43
CA LEU A 315 -1.57 20.17 -49.59
C LEU A 315 -0.13 20.57 -49.22
N CYS A 316 0.03 21.43 -48.20
CA CYS A 316 1.34 21.85 -47.71
C CYS A 316 2.19 20.66 -47.22
N PHE A 317 1.58 19.63 -46.64
CA PHE A 317 2.27 18.40 -46.23
C PHE A 317 2.38 17.39 -47.39
N ARG A 318 1.36 17.31 -48.25
CA ARG A 318 1.40 16.43 -49.44
C ARG A 318 2.59 16.73 -50.35
N LYS A 319 2.99 18.01 -50.46
CA LYS A 319 4.17 18.43 -51.24
C LYS A 319 5.48 17.78 -50.75
N TYR A 320 5.66 17.61 -49.44
CA TYR A 320 6.90 17.09 -48.86
C TYR A 320 6.85 15.60 -48.55
N PHE A 321 5.65 15.07 -48.27
CA PHE A 321 5.46 13.73 -47.73
C PHE A 321 4.59 12.81 -48.60
N GLU A 322 4.05 13.33 -49.71
CA GLU A 322 3.27 12.60 -50.73
C GLU A 322 2.07 11.84 -50.15
N THR A 323 2.15 10.51 -50.05
CA THR A 323 1.14 9.64 -49.41
C THR A 323 1.75 8.80 -48.30
N LYS A 324 3.00 9.09 -47.91
CA LYS A 324 3.77 8.27 -46.97
C LYS A 324 3.43 8.57 -45.50
N VAL A 325 2.83 9.71 -45.22
CA VAL A 325 2.44 10.14 -43.87
C VAL A 325 0.97 9.79 -43.60
N ALA A 326 0.71 9.21 -42.43
CA ALA A 326 -0.63 8.85 -41.96
C ALA A 326 -1.14 9.77 -40.83
N VAL A 327 -0.24 10.36 -40.05
CA VAL A 327 -0.58 11.19 -38.88
C VAL A 327 0.39 12.36 -38.80
N ILE A 328 -0.14 13.56 -38.58
CA ILE A 328 0.63 14.76 -38.30
C ILE A 328 0.35 15.13 -36.84
N ILE A 329 1.38 15.11 -36.00
CA ILE A 329 1.28 15.50 -34.60
C ILE A 329 1.99 16.84 -34.46
N ASP A 330 1.20 17.89 -34.34
CA ASP A 330 1.72 19.22 -34.02
C ASP A 330 1.93 19.34 -32.50
N TYR A 331 3.08 19.85 -32.09
CA TYR A 331 3.34 20.15 -30.69
C TYR A 331 4.18 21.42 -30.56
N LEU A 332 3.80 22.26 -29.60
CA LEU A 332 4.55 23.44 -29.23
C LEU A 332 5.64 23.05 -28.22
N LYS A 333 6.90 23.30 -28.57
CA LYS A 333 8.01 23.20 -27.63
C LYS A 333 8.08 24.51 -26.86
N TYR A 334 7.54 24.53 -25.64
CA TYR A 334 7.79 25.62 -24.71
C TYR A 334 9.24 25.48 -24.23
N SER A 335 10.07 26.45 -24.60
CA SER A 335 11.51 26.53 -24.28
C SER A 335 11.76 26.72 -22.80
#